data_AF-A0A821QUI8-F1
#
_entry.id   AF-A0A821QUI8-F1
#
_cell.length_a   1.000
_cell.length_b   1.000
_cell.length_c   1.000
_cell.angle_alpha   90.00
_cell.angle_beta   90.00
_cell.angle_gamma   90.00
#
_symmetry.space_group_name_H-M   'P 1'
#
loop_
_entity.id
_entity.type
_entity.pdbx_description
1 polymer ?
#
loop_
_entity_poly.entity_id
_entity_poly.type
_entity_poly.pdbx_seq_one_letter_code
_entity_poly.pdbx_strand_id
1 'polypeptide(L)'
;QLLGIKNEEEMSVDDPCSDEFYQYFRQTAKKNAQIYEEVFNTLPTNRVKTFTEVENYVQPPKLRDTDPLTAHEKCKQIKGFVVEFPLEFLADDFLMPNWTTSEGIAPILLWT
;
A
#
# COMPACT_ATOMS: atom_id res chain seq x y z
N GLN A 1 18.29 1.06 -1.31
CA GLN A 1 17.75 2.43 -1.43
C GLN A 1 16.23 2.36 -1.65
N LEU A 2 15.44 3.21 -0.98
CA LEU A 2 13.97 3.13 -0.95
C LEU A 2 13.29 3.45 -2.30
N LEU A 3 13.83 4.42 -3.05
CA LEU A 3 13.26 4.87 -4.32
C LEU A 3 13.71 4.05 -5.53
N GLY A 4 14.70 3.16 -5.37
CA GLY A 4 15.23 2.35 -6.48
C GLY A 4 15.94 3.15 -7.58
N ILE A 5 16.29 4.42 -7.30
CA ILE A 5 17.11 5.26 -8.17
C ILE A 5 18.47 4.58 -8.34
N LYS A 6 18.88 4.36 -9.60
CA LYS A 6 20.15 3.67 -9.91
C LYS A 6 21.27 4.66 -10.25
N ASN A 7 20.91 5.82 -10.78
CA ASN A 7 21.84 6.81 -11.32
C ASN A 7 21.28 8.23 -11.06
N GLU A 8 22.16 9.23 -10.92
CA GLU A 8 21.76 10.64 -10.72
C GLU A 8 21.01 11.25 -11.92
N GLU A 9 21.17 10.67 -13.12
CA GLU A 9 20.44 11.08 -14.33
C GLU A 9 18.92 10.84 -14.22
N GLU A 10 18.48 9.98 -13.31
CA GLU A 10 17.06 9.69 -13.11
C GLU A 10 16.38 10.72 -12.21
N MET A 11 17.04 11.12 -11.12
CA MET A 11 16.58 12.10 -10.15
C MET A 11 17.72 12.39 -9.16
N SER A 12 18.04 13.67 -8.91
CA SER A 12 18.94 14.04 -7.80
C SER A 12 18.23 13.87 -6.46
N VAL A 13 18.96 13.36 -5.47
CA VAL A 13 18.48 13.20 -4.08
C VAL A 13 19.19 14.16 -3.11
N ASP A 14 19.93 15.13 -3.65
CA ASP A 14 20.75 16.06 -2.85
C ASP A 14 19.89 17.08 -2.11
N ASP A 15 18.77 17.49 -2.70
CA ASP A 15 17.76 18.34 -2.05
C ASP A 15 16.45 17.57 -1.81
N PRO A 16 16.29 16.92 -0.64
CA PRO A 16 15.09 16.17 -0.29
C PRO A 16 13.88 17.06 0.03
N CYS A 17 14.07 18.38 0.12
CA CYS A 17 13.00 19.35 0.41
C CYS A 17 12.52 20.09 -0.83
N SER A 18 13.14 19.88 -1.99
CA SER A 18 12.69 20.45 -3.26
C SER A 18 11.31 19.92 -3.65
N ASP A 19 10.53 20.79 -4.31
CA ASP A 19 9.23 20.39 -4.86
C ASP A 19 9.38 19.26 -5.90
N GLU A 20 10.46 19.29 -6.68
CA GLU A 20 10.77 18.26 -7.68
C GLU A 20 10.94 16.88 -7.03
N PHE A 21 11.79 16.78 -6.00
CA PHE A 21 11.98 15.53 -5.27
C PHE A 21 10.69 15.06 -4.60
N TYR A 22 9.97 15.98 -3.94
CA TYR A 22 8.71 15.63 -3.27
C TYR A 22 7.67 15.08 -4.24
N GLN A 23 7.53 15.69 -5.42
CA GLN A 23 6.62 15.22 -6.46
C GLN A 23 7.07 13.85 -7.01
N TYR A 24 8.36 13.65 -7.27
CA TYR A 24 8.89 12.36 -7.70
C TYR A 24 8.62 11.25 -6.67
N PHE A 25 8.85 11.53 -5.38
CA PHE A 25 8.60 10.61 -4.28
C PHE A 25 7.11 10.23 -4.22
N ARG A 26 6.21 11.22 -4.24
CA ARG A 26 4.75 11.01 -4.22
C ARG A 26 4.27 10.20 -5.42
N GLN A 27 4.74 10.53 -6.62
CA GLN A 27 4.33 9.84 -7.85
C GLN A 27 4.82 8.39 -7.88
N THR A 28 6.07 8.15 -7.44
CA THR A 28 6.63 6.80 -7.33
C THR A 28 5.84 5.97 -6.32
N ALA A 29 5.56 6.52 -5.14
CA ALA A 29 4.77 5.88 -4.09
C ALA A 29 3.37 5.50 -4.58
N LYS A 30 2.68 6.43 -5.23
CA LYS A 30 1.34 6.21 -5.79
C LYS A 30 1.35 5.14 -6.89
N LYS A 31 2.29 5.23 -7.83
CA LYS A 31 2.40 4.27 -8.93
C LYS A 31 2.69 2.85 -8.43
N ASN A 32 3.63 2.71 -7.50
CA ASN A 32 3.95 1.42 -6.91
C ASN A 32 2.74 0.83 -6.18
N ALA A 33 2.05 1.62 -5.36
CA ALA A 33 0.83 1.18 -4.67
C ALA A 33 -0.24 0.67 -5.65
N GLN A 34 -0.49 1.40 -6.74
CA GLN A 34 -1.42 0.98 -7.78
C GLN A 34 -1.04 -0.35 -8.43
N ILE A 35 0.24 -0.55 -8.75
CA ILE A 35 0.71 -1.81 -9.35
C ILE A 35 0.56 -2.96 -8.35
N TYR A 36 0.89 -2.75 -7.08
CA TYR A 36 0.72 -3.79 -6.06
C TYR A 36 -0.75 -4.19 -5.89
N GLU A 37 -1.65 -3.21 -5.84
CA GLU A 37 -3.09 -3.46 -5.79
C GLU A 37 -3.58 -4.24 -7.03
N GLU A 38 -3.21 -3.80 -8.23
CA GLU A 38 -3.67 -4.44 -9.48
C GLU A 38 -3.14 -5.85 -9.67
N VAL A 39 -1.89 -6.10 -9.27
CA VAL A 39 -1.23 -7.39 -9.53
C VAL A 39 -1.58 -8.42 -8.46
N PHE A 40 -1.70 -8.00 -7.20
CA PHE A 40 -1.74 -8.90 -6.05
C PHE A 40 -2.97 -8.74 -5.15
N ASN A 41 -3.86 -7.78 -5.42
CA ASN A 41 -5.01 -7.42 -4.58
C ASN A 41 -4.56 -7.24 -3.11
N THR A 42 -3.55 -6.40 -2.88
CA THR A 42 -2.95 -6.21 -1.55
C THR A 42 -3.89 -5.52 -0.57
N LEU A 43 -3.75 -5.88 0.69
CA LEU A 43 -4.25 -5.12 1.84
C LEU A 43 -3.05 -4.56 2.61
N PRO A 44 -3.15 -3.39 3.24
CA PRO A 44 -4.31 -2.47 3.24
C PRO A 44 -4.49 -1.74 1.89
N THR A 45 -5.71 -1.25 1.59
CA THR A 45 -6.02 -0.42 0.40
C THR A 45 -7.16 0.58 0.69
N ASN A 46 -7.15 1.75 0.03
CA ASN A 46 -8.23 2.74 0.12
C ASN A 46 -9.55 2.29 -0.56
N ARG A 47 -9.53 1.16 -1.31
CA ARG A 47 -10.72 0.61 -1.97
C ARG A 47 -11.65 -0.15 -1.01
N VAL A 48 -11.20 -0.41 0.21
CA VAL A 48 -11.85 -1.28 1.18
C VAL A 48 -11.99 -0.53 2.50
N LYS A 49 -13.22 -0.21 2.88
CA LYS A 49 -13.56 0.61 4.04
C LYS A 49 -14.20 -0.19 5.18
N THR A 50 -14.53 -1.46 4.97
CA THR A 50 -15.09 -2.36 5.99
C THR A 50 -14.50 -3.77 5.94
N PHE A 51 -14.62 -4.54 7.02
CA PHE A 51 -14.23 -5.95 7.09
C PHE A 51 -15.04 -6.83 6.13
N THR A 52 -16.33 -6.53 5.92
CA THR A 52 -17.13 -7.22 4.90
C THR A 52 -16.59 -6.97 3.49
N GLU A 53 -16.13 -5.75 3.20
CA GLU A 53 -15.47 -5.45 1.93
C GLU A 53 -14.10 -6.14 1.81
N VAL A 54 -13.35 -6.31 2.91
CA VAL A 54 -12.10 -7.10 2.92
C VAL A 54 -12.36 -8.51 2.43
N GLU A 55 -13.37 -9.18 3.00
CA GLU A 55 -13.71 -10.56 2.61
C GLU A 55 -13.98 -10.65 1.12
N ASN A 56 -14.79 -9.73 0.58
CA ASN A 56 -15.13 -9.67 -0.84
C ASN A 56 -13.93 -9.31 -1.75
N TYR A 57 -13.01 -8.46 -1.27
CA TYR A 57 -11.86 -8.01 -2.05
C TYR A 57 -10.79 -9.10 -2.23
N VAL A 58 -10.66 -10.02 -1.27
CA VAL A 58 -9.64 -11.08 -1.31
C VAL A 58 -10.11 -12.39 -1.96
N GLN A 59 -11.42 -12.57 -2.18
CA GLN A 59 -11.95 -13.78 -2.85
C GLN A 59 -11.50 -13.92 -4.32
N PRO A 60 -11.54 -12.87 -5.16
CA PRO A 60 -11.22 -13.02 -6.58
C PRO A 60 -9.76 -13.44 -6.79
N PRO A 61 -9.46 -14.25 -7.83
CA PRO A 61 -8.09 -14.64 -8.12
C PRO A 61 -7.27 -13.41 -8.55
N LYS A 62 -6.00 -13.38 -8.12
CA LYS A 62 -5.08 -12.26 -8.38
C LYS A 62 -4.58 -12.31 -9.81
N LEU A 63 -4.24 -11.16 -10.38
CA LEU A 63 -3.66 -11.09 -11.73
C LEU A 63 -2.38 -11.92 -11.83
N ARG A 64 -1.56 -11.95 -10.77
CA ARG A 64 -0.37 -12.82 -10.70
C ARG A 64 -0.68 -14.29 -10.99
N ASP A 65 -1.84 -14.77 -10.55
CA ASP A 65 -2.21 -16.18 -10.64
C ASP A 65 -3.00 -16.48 -11.93
N THR A 66 -3.76 -15.51 -12.46
CA THR A 66 -4.56 -15.66 -13.70
C THR A 66 -3.78 -15.34 -14.98
N ASP A 67 -2.90 -14.35 -14.96
CA ASP A 67 -2.04 -13.95 -16.08
C ASP A 67 -0.65 -13.52 -15.58
N PRO A 68 0.24 -14.50 -15.31
CA PRO A 68 1.59 -14.24 -14.80
C PRO A 68 2.44 -13.37 -15.74
N LEU A 69 2.21 -13.42 -17.06
CA LEU A 69 2.99 -12.65 -18.03
C LEU A 69 2.64 -11.17 -17.93
N THR A 70 1.35 -10.83 -17.96
CA THR A 70 0.90 -9.45 -17.79
C THR A 70 1.26 -8.92 -16.39
N ALA A 71 1.13 -9.75 -15.35
CA ALA A 71 1.58 -9.40 -14.01
C ALA A 71 3.07 -9.04 -13.97
N HIS A 72 3.92 -9.84 -14.62
CA HIS A 72 5.35 -9.59 -14.70
C HIS A 72 5.68 -8.28 -15.43
N GLU A 73 5.01 -8.00 -16.55
CA GLU A 73 5.21 -6.74 -17.29
C GLU A 73 4.79 -5.51 -16.47
N LYS A 74 3.71 -5.60 -15.68
CA LYS A 74 3.33 -4.53 -14.74
C LYS A 74 4.38 -4.35 -13.65
N CYS A 75 4.86 -5.44 -13.05
CA CYS A 75 5.87 -5.40 -11.99
C CYS A 75 7.21 -4.77 -12.43
N LYS A 76 7.60 -4.87 -13.71
CA LYS A 76 8.79 -4.18 -14.23
C LYS A 76 8.74 -2.66 -14.10
N GLN A 77 7.54 -2.09 -13.96
CA GLN A 77 7.36 -0.65 -13.82
C GLN A 77 7.52 -0.15 -12.38
N ILE A 78 7.63 -1.06 -11.40
CA ILE A 78 7.85 -0.72 -9.99
C ILE A 78 9.27 -0.17 -9.84
N LYS A 79 9.40 0.94 -9.12
CA LYS A 79 10.70 1.54 -8.78
C LYS A 79 10.88 1.62 -7.28
N GLY A 80 11.89 0.92 -6.78
CA GLY A 80 12.12 0.83 -5.33
C GLY A 80 10.99 0.14 -4.59
N PHE A 81 10.74 0.58 -3.35
CA PHE A 81 9.80 -0.04 -2.42
C PHE A 81 8.84 0.95 -1.77
N VAL A 82 8.94 2.25 -2.09
CA VAL A 82 8.01 3.24 -1.54
C VAL A 82 6.60 2.98 -2.09
N VAL A 83 5.60 3.04 -1.22
CA VAL A 83 4.17 2.96 -1.56
C VAL A 83 3.41 4.02 -0.80
N GLU A 84 2.31 4.53 -1.39
CA GLU A 84 1.41 5.44 -0.68
C GLU A 84 0.66 4.68 0.41
N PHE A 85 0.66 5.22 1.64
CA PHE A 85 -0.04 4.59 2.76
C PHE A 85 -1.56 4.83 2.63
N PRO A 86 -2.40 3.78 2.69
CA PRO A 86 -3.83 3.92 2.51
C PRO A 86 -4.52 4.41 3.80
N LEU A 87 -4.91 5.68 3.82
CA LEU A 87 -5.56 6.32 4.97
C LEU A 87 -7.05 5.98 5.12
N GLU A 88 -7.68 5.45 4.07
CA GLU A 88 -9.12 5.14 4.04
C GLU A 88 -9.41 3.66 4.33
N PHE A 89 -8.36 2.84 4.56
CA PHE A 89 -8.53 1.42 4.82
C PHE A 89 -9.28 1.18 6.13
N LEU A 90 -10.38 0.43 6.05
CA LEU A 90 -11.29 0.15 7.18
C LEU A 90 -11.84 1.41 7.89
N ALA A 91 -11.89 2.55 7.20
CA ALA A 91 -12.30 3.82 7.81
C ALA A 91 -13.76 3.84 8.31
N ASP A 92 -14.61 2.93 7.80
CA ASP A 92 -16.03 2.86 8.16
C ASP A 92 -16.29 1.80 9.25
N ASP A 93 -15.25 1.16 9.81
CA ASP A 93 -15.34 0.15 10.86
C ASP A 93 -14.77 0.61 12.21
N PHE A 94 -15.27 0.03 13.30
CA PHE A 94 -14.74 0.27 14.63
C PHE A 94 -13.55 -0.66 14.92
N LEU A 95 -12.33 -0.11 14.85
CA LEU A 95 -11.09 -0.89 14.91
C LEU A 95 -10.61 -1.28 16.31
N MET A 96 -11.34 -0.88 17.36
CA MET A 96 -11.02 -1.31 18.72
C MET A 96 -11.42 -2.78 18.92
N PRO A 97 -10.65 -3.54 19.72
CA PRO A 97 -11.05 -4.90 20.07
C PRO A 97 -12.42 -4.92 20.74
N ASN A 98 -13.21 -5.96 20.44
CA ASN A 98 -14.53 -6.12 21.04
C ASN A 98 -14.38 -6.34 22.57
N TRP A 99 -15.17 -5.62 23.37
CA TRP A 99 -15.13 -5.66 24.84
C TRP A 99 -15.37 -7.06 25.43
N THR A 100 -15.91 -8.00 24.67
CA THR A 100 -16.09 -9.40 25.09
C THR A 100 -14.84 -10.26 24.91
N THR A 101 -13.79 -9.77 24.25
CA THR A 101 -12.53 -10.49 24.06
C THR A 101 -11.49 -10.12 25.12
N SER A 102 -10.46 -10.95 25.27
CA SER A 102 -9.31 -10.67 26.14
C SER A 102 -8.66 -9.32 25.83
N GLU A 103 -8.54 -8.99 24.54
CA GLU A 103 -7.94 -7.76 24.04
C GLU A 103 -8.83 -6.54 24.32
N GLY A 104 -10.16 -6.71 24.32
CA GLY A 104 -11.10 -5.61 24.59
C GLY A 104 -11.27 -5.26 26.07
N ILE A 105 -10.96 -6.18 26.98
CA ILE A 105 -10.91 -5.91 28.43
C ILE A 105 -9.52 -5.37 28.83
N ALA A 106 -8.51 -5.56 27.98
CA ALA A 106 -7.16 -5.10 28.26
C ALA A 106 -7.09 -3.55 28.26
N PRO A 107 -6.23 -2.93 29.10
CA PRO A 107 -6.08 -1.48 29.12
C PRO A 107 -5.65 -0.93 27.75
N ILE A 108 -6.29 0.15 27.29
CA ILE A 108 -5.96 0.79 26.00
C ILE A 108 -4.50 1.22 25.90
N LEU A 109 -3.84 1.46 27.03
CA LEU A 109 -2.42 1.82 27.13
C LEU A 109 -1.49 0.73 26.55
N LEU A 110 -1.96 -0.51 26.39
CA LEU A 110 -1.17 -1.55 25.71
C LEU A 110 -0.97 -1.25 24.21
N TRP A 111 -1.77 -0.35 23.64
CA TRP A 111 -1.81 -0.06 22.21
C TRP A 111 -1.34 1.36 21.83
N THR A 112 -0.90 2.17 22.80
CA THR A 112 -0.46 3.58 22.62
C THR A 112 0.88 3.84 23.27
#